data_AF-A0A356AMV9-F1
#
_entry.id   AF-A0A356AMV9-F1
#
_cell.length_a   1.000
_cell.length_b   1.000
_cell.length_c   1.000
_cell.angle_alpha   90.00
_cell.angle_beta   90.00
_cell.angle_gamma   90.00
#
_symmetry.space_group_name_H-M   'P 1'
#
loop_
_entity.id
_entity.type
_entity.pdbx_description
1 polymer ?
#
loop_
_entity_poly.entity_id
_entity_poly.type
_entity_poly.pdbx_seq_one_letter_code
_entity_poly.pdbx_strand_id
1 'polypeptide(L)' 'MSREKRKWKFETLQLHAGQETPDPATDARAVPIYQTTSYVFRDSKQGAARFG' A
#
# COMPACT_ATOMS: atom_id res chain seq x y z
N MET A 1 2.83 -8.06 -16.74
CA MET A 1 4.15 -7.50 -17.11
C MET A 1 4.97 -7.30 -15.83
N SER A 2 5.85 -8.24 -15.51
CA SER A 2 6.82 -8.08 -14.42
C SER A 2 7.71 -6.90 -14.78
N ARG A 3 7.56 -5.75 -14.08
CA ARG A 3 8.50 -4.64 -14.24
C ARG A 3 9.83 -5.12 -13.64
N GLU A 4 10.78 -5.42 -14.52
CA GLU A 4 12.19 -5.54 -14.17
C GLU A 4 12.56 -4.39 -13.21
N LYS A 5 13.28 -4.67 -12.12
CA LYS A 5 13.63 -3.67 -11.09
C LYS A 5 14.56 -2.63 -11.69
N ARG A 6 13.99 -1.63 -12.37
CA ARG A 6 14.69 -0.43 -12.82
C ARG A 6 15.38 0.18 -11.60
N LYS A 7 16.71 0.30 -11.66
CA LYS A 7 17.49 1.00 -10.64
C LYS A 7 17.25 2.49 -10.77
N TRP A 8 16.22 2.97 -10.09
CA TRP A 8 15.93 4.39 -9.99
C TRP A 8 17.03 5.11 -9.19
N LYS A 9 17.24 6.39 -9.50
CA LYS A 9 18.13 7.26 -8.74
C LYS A 9 17.50 7.58 -7.37
N PHE A 10 18.32 8.04 -6.43
CA PHE A 10 17.89 8.27 -5.04
C PHE A 10 16.74 9.28 -4.96
N GLU A 11 16.80 10.34 -5.75
CA GLU A 11 15.81 11.42 -5.81
C GLU A 11 14.43 10.90 -6.25
N THR A 12 14.41 9.95 -7.19
CA THR A 12 13.16 9.30 -7.62
C THR A 12 12.59 8.41 -6.53
N LEU A 13 13.46 7.70 -5.80
CA LEU A 13 13.03 6.81 -4.72
C LEU A 13 12.46 7.61 -3.55
N GLN A 14 13.04 8.75 -3.20
CA GLN A 14 12.52 9.63 -2.16
C GLN A 14 11.06 10.03 -2.41
N LEU A 15 10.67 10.22 -3.67
CA LEU A 15 9.32 10.65 -4.02
C LEU A 15 8.32 9.49 -4.19
N HIS A 16 8.76 8.30 -4.59
CA HIS A 16 7.86 7.25 -5.08
C HIS A 16 7.97 5.88 -4.41
N ALA A 17 9.05 5.59 -3.69
CA ALA A 17 9.24 4.28 -3.09
C ALA A 17 8.15 4.00 -2.03
N GLY A 18 7.56 2.80 -2.07
CA GLY A 18 6.43 2.43 -1.22
C GLY A 18 5.06 2.95 -1.68
N GLN A 19 5.01 3.69 -2.79
CA GLN A 19 3.80 4.22 -3.44
C GLN A 19 3.84 4.02 -4.96
N GLU A 20 4.33 2.85 -5.41
CA GLU A 20 4.53 2.55 -6.82
C GLU A 20 3.21 2.50 -7.61
N THR A 21 2.13 2.09 -6.95
CA THR A 21 0.77 2.03 -7.49
C THR A 21 -0.12 3.07 -6.84
N PRO A 22 -1.04 3.72 -7.57
CA PRO A 22 -2.09 4.54 -6.98
C PRO A 22 -2.97 3.75 -5.99
N ASP A 23 -3.74 4.46 -5.17
CA ASP A 23 -4.75 3.83 -4.32
C ASP A 23 -5.76 3.04 -5.18
N PRO A 24 -5.93 1.71 -4.95
CA PRO A 24 -6.76 0.88 -5.81
C PRO A 24 -8.26 1.13 -5.66
N ALA A 25 -8.69 1.86 -4.63
CA ALA A 25 -10.10 2.19 -4.42
C ALA A 25 -10.54 3.45 -5.17
N THR A 26 -9.62 4.39 -5.42
CA THR A 26 -9.96 5.74 -5.92
C THR A 26 -9.03 6.29 -7.01
N ASP A 27 -7.96 5.57 -7.37
CA ASP A 27 -6.86 6.04 -8.23
C ASP A 27 -6.13 7.29 -7.71
N ALA A 28 -6.31 7.64 -6.43
CA ALA A 28 -5.59 8.75 -5.80
C ALA A 28 -4.07 8.51 -5.87
N ARG A 29 -3.34 9.50 -6.35
CA ARG A 29 -1.87 9.45 -6.41
C ARG A 29 -1.22 9.88 -5.09
N ALA A 30 -1.83 10.83 -4.39
CA ALA A 30 -1.45 11.17 -3.03
C ALA A 30 -1.95 10.08 -2.08
N VAL A 31 -1.14 9.71 -1.08
CA VAL A 31 -1.56 8.69 -0.11
C VAL A 31 -2.68 9.22 0.79
N PRO A 32 -3.79 8.48 0.91
CA PRO A 32 -4.86 8.83 1.82
C PRO A 32 -4.40 8.85 3.28
N ILE A 33 -4.97 9.78 4.06
CA ILE A 33 -4.80 9.80 5.50
C ILE A 33 -5.81 8.83 6.11
N TYR A 34 -5.36 7.63 6.50
CA TYR A 34 -6.19 6.64 7.20
C TYR A 34 -6.33 6.98 8.69
N GLN A 35 -7.04 8.06 9.00
CA GLN A 35 -7.31 8.51 10.36
C GLN A 35 -8.44 7.67 10.99
N THR A 36 -8.13 6.42 11.32
CA THR A 36 -9.06 5.47 11.97
C THR A 36 -8.42 4.87 13.22
N THR A 37 -9.25 4.40 14.14
CA THR A 37 -8.83 3.64 15.32
C THR A 37 -8.88 2.13 15.11
N SER A 38 -9.54 1.65 14.05
CA SER A 38 -9.77 0.22 13.80
C SER A 38 -9.95 -0.12 12.31
N TYR A 39 -9.78 -1.41 11.98
CA TYR A 39 -10.00 -1.97 10.63
C TYR A 39 -10.87 -3.23 10.72
N VAL A 40 -11.74 -3.43 9.73
CA VAL A 40 -12.67 -4.57 9.67
C VAL A 40 -11.98 -5.81 9.10
N PHE A 41 -12.22 -6.98 9.71
CA PHE A 41 -11.86 -8.27 9.11
C PHE A 41 -12.95 -8.76 8.16
N ARG A 42 -12.54 -9.40 7.07
CA ARG A 42 -13.47 -10.00 6.10
C ARG A 42 -14.23 -11.19 6.69
N ASP A 43 -13.55 -11.96 7.56
CA ASP A 43 -14.10 -13.11 8.26
C ASP A 43 -13.27 -13.42 9.53
N SER A 44 -13.77 -14.34 10.37
CA SER A 44 -13.11 -14.74 11.61
C SER A 44 -11.76 -15.43 11.38
N LYS A 45 -11.58 -16.13 10.25
CA LYS A 45 -10.33 -16.82 9.92
C LYS A 45 -9.22 -15.82 9.61
N GLN A 46 -9.53 -14.75 8.87
CA GLN A 46 -8.59 -13.66 8.62
C GLN A 46 -8.20 -12.93 9.91
N GLY A 47 -9.18 -12.68 10.79
CA GLY A 47 -8.93 -12.10 12.11
C GLY A 47 -7.95 -12.96 12.90
N ALA A 48 -8.23 -14.26 13.02
CA ALA A 48 -7.34 -15.21 13.69
C ALA A 48 -5.93 -15.21 13.07
N ALA A 49 -5.80 -15.25 11.74
CA ALA A 49 -4.50 -15.28 11.07
C ALA A 49 -3.63 -14.02 11.25
N ARG A 50 -4.20 -12.89 11.71
CA ARG A 50 -3.44 -11.67 12.01
C ARG A 50 -2.93 -11.60 13.46
N PHE A 51 -3.43 -12.45 14.35
CA PHE A 51 -3.16 -12.41 15.80
C PHE A 51 -2.76 -13.75 16.43
N GLY A 52 -3.02 -14.87 15.77
CA GLY A 52 -2.61 -16.22 16.18
C GLY A 52 -1.29 -16.61 15.54
#